data_AF-A0AAU2VQE2-F1
#
_entry.id   AF-A0AAU2VQE2-F1
#
_cell.length_a   1.000
_cell.length_b   1.000
_cell.length_c   1.000
_cell.angle_alpha   90.00
_cell.angle_beta   90.00
_cell.angle_gamma   90.00
#
_symmetry.space_group_name_H-M   'P 1'
#
loop_
_entity.id
_entity.type
_entity.pdbx_description
1 polymer ?
#
loop_
_entity_poly.entity_id
_entity_poly.type
_entity_poly.pdbx_seq_one_letter_code
_entity_poly.pdbx_strand_id
1 'polypeptide(L)'
;MDDSSDFPLGDGPSSGISVTLTAGTLHAIRERVGKRGVSAYLERAAQRQIERDSLDELLADFEKINGPADPRAVSDKRTKLTGNSASESGTAA
;
A
#
# COMPACT_ATOMS: atom_id res chain seq x y z
N MET A 1 -20.33 16.12 20.16
CA MET A 1 -19.45 14.94 20.25
C MET A 1 -19.33 14.45 18.84
N ASP A 2 -18.13 14.54 18.28
CA ASP A 2 -17.90 14.48 16.84
C ASP A 2 -18.13 13.08 16.27
N ASP A 3 -19.02 13.00 15.29
CA ASP A 3 -19.29 11.85 14.40
C ASP A 3 -18.07 11.51 13.48
N SER A 4 -16.94 12.21 13.65
CA SER A 4 -15.77 12.09 12.77
C SER A 4 -14.96 10.81 12.99
N SER A 5 -15.28 10.01 14.01
CA SER A 5 -14.63 8.74 14.31
C SER A 5 -15.23 7.53 13.58
N ASP A 6 -16.25 7.70 12.74
CA ASP A 6 -16.99 6.58 12.12
C ASP A 6 -16.63 6.31 10.65
N PHE A 7 -15.67 7.04 10.07
CA PHE A 7 -15.25 6.81 8.69
C PHE A 7 -13.99 5.92 8.63
N PRO A 8 -14.05 4.78 7.90
CA PRO A 8 -12.84 4.01 7.61
C PRO A 8 -11.88 4.83 6.75
N LEU A 9 -10.62 4.40 6.69
CA LEU A 9 -9.57 5.10 5.97
C LEU A 9 -9.96 5.32 4.50
N GLY A 10 -10.07 6.60 4.11
CA GLY A 10 -10.43 7.01 2.75
C GLY A 10 -11.92 7.26 2.48
N ASP A 11 -12.78 7.05 3.47
CA ASP A 11 -14.19 7.40 3.40
C ASP A 11 -14.50 8.73 4.08
N GLY A 12 -15.69 9.25 3.80
CA GLY A 12 -16.21 10.49 4.40
C GLY A 12 -16.02 11.74 3.52
N PRO A 13 -16.52 12.89 4.00
CA PRO A 13 -16.41 14.15 3.28
C PRO A 13 -14.96 14.65 3.21
N SER A 14 -14.54 15.15 2.04
CA SER A 14 -13.20 15.72 1.87
C SER A 14 -13.10 17.11 2.49
N SER A 15 -12.03 17.37 3.24
CA SER A 15 -11.65 18.70 3.72
C SER A 15 -10.34 19.17 3.08
N GLY A 16 -10.30 20.41 2.60
CA GLY A 16 -9.10 20.98 1.99
C GLY A 16 -8.11 21.47 3.04
N ILE A 17 -6.88 20.96 3.00
CA ILE A 17 -5.76 21.44 3.84
C ILE A 17 -4.62 22.00 2.99
N SER A 18 -3.83 22.90 3.58
CA SER A 18 -2.59 23.39 2.97
C SER A 18 -1.41 22.49 3.38
N VAL A 19 -0.67 22.00 2.38
CA VAL A 19 0.53 21.20 2.58
C VAL A 19 1.68 21.77 1.74
N THR A 20 2.91 21.64 2.25
CA THR A 20 4.11 22.08 1.54
C THR A 20 4.84 20.87 0.98
N LEU A 21 5.29 20.97 -0.27
CA LEU A 21 6.09 19.96 -0.94
C LEU A 21 7.32 20.61 -1.54
N THR A 22 8.42 19.86 -1.63
CA THR A 22 9.56 20.30 -2.43
C THR A 22 9.14 20.46 -3.89
N ALA A 23 9.76 21.41 -4.60
CA ALA A 23 9.43 21.67 -6.00
C ALA A 23 9.59 20.41 -6.87
N GLY A 24 10.64 19.61 -6.62
CA GLY A 24 10.89 18.36 -7.33
C GLY A 24 9.78 17.31 -7.11
N THR A 25 9.36 17.10 -5.86
CA THR A 25 8.26 16.19 -5.55
C THR A 25 6.95 16.64 -6.20
N LEU A 26 6.61 17.92 -6.09
CA LEU A 26 5.39 18.46 -6.71
C LEU A 26 5.42 18.33 -8.24
N HIS A 27 6.58 18.55 -8.86
CA HIS A 27 6.76 18.37 -10.30
C HIS A 27 6.54 16.91 -10.72
N ALA A 28 7.21 15.96 -10.07
CA ALA A 28 7.08 14.53 -10.36
C ALA A 28 5.63 14.03 -10.19
N ILE A 29 4.91 14.50 -9.17
CA ILE A 29 3.49 14.18 -8.99
C ILE A 29 2.67 14.75 -10.16
N ARG A 30 2.86 16.02 -10.50
CA ARG A 30 2.12 16.69 -11.58
C ARG A 30 2.38 16.07 -12.95
N GLU A 31 3.59 15.59 -13.24
CA GLU A 31 3.86 14.82 -14.46
C GLU A 31 3.05 13.52 -14.51
N ARG A 32 2.91 12.84 -13.37
CA ARG A 32 2.21 11.56 -13.29
C ARG A 32 0.69 11.68 -13.37
N VAL A 33 0.09 12.69 -12.71
CA VAL A 33 -1.39 12.78 -12.54
C VAL A 33 -2.00 14.09 -13.03
N GLY A 34 -1.20 15.00 -13.57
CA GLY A 34 -1.63 16.34 -13.95
C GLY A 34 -1.89 17.27 -12.74
N LYS A 35 -2.13 18.56 -13.02
CA LYS A 35 -2.34 19.59 -11.98
C LYS A 35 -3.56 19.33 -11.10
N ARG A 36 -4.65 18.84 -11.68
CA ARG A 36 -5.92 18.56 -10.97
C ARG A 36 -5.90 17.26 -10.18
N GLY A 37 -4.95 16.36 -10.46
CA GLY A 37 -4.85 15.06 -9.81
C GLY A 37 -4.03 15.05 -8.52
N VAL A 38 -3.38 16.16 -8.15
CA VAL A 38 -2.42 16.20 -7.04
C VAL A 38 -3.08 15.80 -5.72
N SER A 39 -4.22 16.37 -5.36
CA SER A 39 -4.89 16.05 -4.08
C SER A 39 -5.31 14.57 -4.02
N ALA A 40 -5.91 14.04 -5.09
CA ALA A 40 -6.29 12.63 -5.14
C ALA A 40 -5.10 11.66 -5.14
N TYR A 41 -3.93 12.11 -5.61
CA TYR A 41 -2.69 11.35 -5.53
C TYR A 41 -2.15 11.34 -4.10
N LEU A 42 -2.13 12.49 -3.43
CA LEU A 42 -1.68 12.62 -2.04
C LEU A 42 -2.58 11.83 -1.08
N GLU A 43 -3.90 11.89 -1.26
CA GLU A 43 -4.86 11.10 -0.49
C GLU A 43 -4.54 9.60 -0.56
N ARG A 44 -4.48 9.06 -1.79
CA ARG A 44 -4.12 7.64 -1.99
C ARG A 44 -2.71 7.30 -1.53
N ALA A 45 -1.77 8.25 -1.54
CA ALA A 45 -0.43 8.02 -1.03
C ALA A 45 -0.42 7.95 0.50
N ALA A 46 -1.15 8.82 1.17
CA ALA A 46 -1.31 8.83 2.62
C ALA A 46 -2.00 7.54 3.10
N GLN A 47 -3.12 7.15 2.46
CA GLN A 47 -3.82 5.91 2.77
C GLN A 47 -2.88 4.69 2.68
N ARG A 48 -2.15 4.54 1.55
CA ARG A 48 -1.17 3.46 1.39
C ARG A 48 -0.06 3.48 2.42
N GLN A 49 0.35 4.66 2.90
CA GLN A 49 1.40 4.75 3.91
C GLN A 49 0.87 4.29 5.27
N ILE A 50 -0.32 4.75 5.66
CA ILE A 50 -0.97 4.34 6.92
C ILE A 50 -1.22 2.83 6.93
N GLU A 51 -1.70 2.26 5.81
CA GLU A 51 -1.88 0.81 5.68
C GLU A 51 -0.56 0.06 5.84
N ARG A 52 0.55 0.56 5.29
CA ARG A 52 1.87 -0.05 5.45
C ARG A 52 2.37 0.03 6.88
N ASP A 53 2.23 1.18 7.51
CA ASP A 53 2.62 1.37 8.90
C ASP A 53 1.85 0.40 9.81
N SER A 54 0.53 0.23 9.57
CA SER A 54 -0.29 -0.76 10.28
C SER A 54 0.13 -2.20 10.01
N LEU A 55 0.51 -2.55 8.77
CA LEU A 55 1.05 -3.87 8.45
C LEU A 55 2.38 -4.14 9.15
N ASP A 56 3.25 -3.14 9.25
CA ASP A 56 4.53 -3.25 9.93
C ASP A 56 4.33 -3.45 11.45
N GLU A 57 3.36 -2.78 12.06
CA GLU A 57 2.96 -3.00 13.46
C GLU A 57 2.45 -4.44 13.68
N LEU A 58 1.55 -4.93 12.83
CA LEU A 58 1.03 -6.29 12.89
C LEU A 58 2.14 -7.34 12.72
N LEU A 59 3.08 -7.08 11.81
CA LEU A 59 4.22 -7.96 11.58
C LEU A 59 5.13 -8.00 12.81
N ALA A 60 5.45 -6.84 13.41
CA ALA A 60 6.27 -6.76 14.61
C ALA A 60 5.65 -7.54 15.79
N ASP A 61 4.33 -7.42 15.98
CA ASP A 61 3.61 -8.19 17.01
C ASP A 61 3.64 -9.70 16.75
N PHE A 62 3.47 -10.10 15.48
CA PHE A 62 3.56 -11.50 15.09
C PHE A 62 4.96 -12.07 15.35
N GLU A 63 6.01 -11.35 14.95
CA GLU A 63 7.41 -11.77 15.13
C GLU A 63 7.83 -11.81 16.60
N LYS A 64 7.28 -10.94 17.45
CA LYS A 64 7.51 -10.99 18.89
C LYS A 64 7.05 -12.32 19.52
N ILE A 65 5.98 -12.91 19.00
CA ILE A 65 5.40 -14.16 19.50
C ILE A 65 6.09 -15.38 18.87
N ASN A 66 6.39 -15.31 17.56
CA ASN A 66 6.77 -16.49 16.77
C ASN A 66 8.24 -16.49 16.30
N GLY A 67 8.94 -15.38 16.48
CA GLY A 67 10.22 -15.09 15.81
C GLY A 67 10.01 -14.64 14.35
N PRO A 68 11.08 -14.11 13.71
CA PRO A 68 11.03 -13.73 12.30
C PRO A 68 10.84 -14.95 11.39
N ALA A 69 10.21 -14.75 10.24
CA ALA A 69 10.02 -15.83 9.28
C ALA A 69 11.37 -16.29 8.67
N ASP A 70 11.58 -17.61 8.55
CA ASP A 70 12.77 -18.15 7.86
C ASP A 70 12.70 -17.84 6.35
N PRO A 71 13.65 -17.05 5.81
CA PRO A 71 13.65 -16.67 4.39
C PRO A 71 13.71 -17.87 3.44
N ARG A 72 14.40 -18.96 3.83
CA ARG A 72 14.50 -20.17 3.00
C ARG A 72 13.15 -20.88 2.94
N ALA A 73 12.53 -21.11 4.09
CA ALA A 73 11.19 -21.70 4.15
C ALA A 73 10.15 -20.88 3.37
N VAL A 74 10.22 -19.54 3.42
CA VAL A 74 9.35 -18.65 2.63
C VAL A 74 9.59 -18.81 1.13
N SER A 75 10.86 -18.82 0.69
CA SER A 75 11.23 -19.02 -0.71
C SER A 75 10.74 -20.37 -1.24
N ASP A 76 10.93 -21.45 -0.48
CA ASP A 76 10.49 -22.80 -0.84
C ASP A 76 8.97 -22.89 -1.00
N LYS A 77 8.22 -22.27 -0.08
CA LYS A 77 6.76 -22.19 -0.17
C LYS A 77 6.31 -21.35 -1.38
N ARG A 78 6.98 -20.24 -1.68
CA ARG A 78 6.68 -19.40 -2.85
C ARG A 78 6.89 -20.15 -4.16
N THR A 79 8.00 -20.88 -4.30
CA THR A 79 8.26 -21.72 -5.49
C THR A 79 7.17 -22.79 -5.65
N LYS A 80 6.72 -23.42 -4.57
CA LYS A 80 5.59 -24.37 -4.63
C LYS A 80 4.28 -23.69 -5.06
N LEU A 81 4.00 -22.48 -4.56
CA LEU A 81 2.78 -21.74 -4.87
C LEU A 81 2.73 -21.26 -6.33
N THR A 82 3.86 -20.80 -6.88
CA THR A 82 3.93 -20.24 -8.25
C THR A 82 4.35 -21.27 -9.30
N GLY A 83 4.96 -22.39 -8.90
CA GLY A 83 5.48 -23.43 -9.79
C GLY A 83 4.41 -24.27 -10.47
N ASN A 84 3.17 -24.31 -9.95
CA ASN A 84 2.07 -25.07 -10.54
C ASN A 84 1.34 -24.32 -11.68
N SER A 85 1.57 -23.01 -11.83
CA SER A 85 0.86 -22.16 -12.81
C SER A 85 1.52 -22.13 -14.20
N ALA A 86 2.81 -22.47 -14.29
CA ALA A 86 3.56 -22.42 -15.55
C ALA A 86 3.31 -23.65 -16.45
N SER A 87 2.67 -24.71 -15.95
CA SER A 87 2.46 -25.94 -16.72
C SER A 87 1.16 -25.98 -17.53
N GLU A 88 0.26 -24.99 -17.40
CA GLU A 88 -1.05 -24.97 -18.10
C GLU A 88 -1.17 -23.90 -19.20
N SER A 89 -0.22 -22.97 -19.32
CA SER A 89 -0.23 -21.95 -20.39
C SER A 89 0.64 -22.40 -21.58
N GLY A 90 0.17 -23.40 -22.33
CA GLY A 90 0.96 -23.93 -23.44
C GLY A 90 0.27 -24.96 -24.34
N THR A 91 -1.03 -24.84 -24.66
CA THR A 91 -1.59 -25.47 -25.87
C THR A 91 -2.88 -24.80 -26.32
N ALA A 92 -2.81 -23.98 -27.37
CA ALA A 92 -3.89 -23.82 -28.35
C ALA A 92 -3.27 -23.29 -29.65
N ALA A 93 -3.31 -24.15 -30.67
CA ALA A 93 -2.88 -23.94 -32.05
C ALA A 93 -3.95 -23.21 -32.88
#